data_AF-A0A440DP75-F1
#
_entry.id   AF-A0A440DP75-F1
#
_cell.length_a   1.000
_cell.length_b   1.000
_cell.length_c   1.000
_cell.angle_alpha   90.00
_cell.angle_beta   90.00
_cell.angle_gamma   90.00
#
_symmetry.space_group_name_H-M   'P 1'
#
loop_
_entity.id
_entity.type
_entity.pdbx_description
1 polymer ?
#
loop_
_entity_poly.entity_id
_entity_poly.type
_entity_poly.pdbx_seq_one_letter_code
_entity_poly.pdbx_strand_id
1 'polypeptide(L)'
;MDAEEFGSPIFVKRATYIVQEIASLEDAIDFLNDWPEDQKDLTHQTALRACYDAEDGHKPVTAAQHAFIDFARQVAILEDPISAMQWIAACKKRRA
;
A
#
# COMPACT_ATOMS: atom_id res chain seq x y z
N MET A 1 -16.59 -12.27 -1.41
CA MET A 1 -16.53 -10.85 -1.03
C MET A 1 -15.59 -10.24 -2.03
N ASP A 2 -16.12 -9.39 -2.91
CA ASP A 2 -15.34 -8.72 -3.93
C ASP A 2 -14.47 -7.69 -3.22
N ALA A 3 -13.17 -7.96 -3.07
CA ALA A 3 -12.23 -7.02 -2.49
C ALA A 3 -12.24 -5.77 -3.37
N GLU A 4 -12.55 -4.62 -2.79
CA GLU A 4 -12.54 -3.36 -3.54
C GLU A 4 -11.10 -3.02 -3.93
N GLU A 5 -10.80 -3.20 -5.21
CA GLU A 5 -9.49 -2.95 -5.78
C GLU A 5 -9.21 -1.45 -5.93
N PHE A 6 -7.97 -1.09 -5.67
CA PHE A 6 -7.46 0.23 -5.99
C PHE A 6 -7.31 0.41 -7.50
N GLY A 7 -7.58 1.61 -8.01
CA GLY A 7 -7.43 1.92 -9.44
C GLY A 7 -6.00 1.77 -9.96
N SER A 8 -5.02 1.81 -9.05
CA SER A 8 -3.62 1.48 -9.29
C SER A 8 -3.01 0.89 -8.02
N PRO A 9 -2.18 -0.17 -8.12
CA PRO A 9 -1.51 -0.72 -6.96
C PRO A 9 -0.50 0.27 -6.36
N ILE A 10 -0.34 0.21 -5.05
CA ILE A 10 0.65 0.98 -4.28
C ILE A 10 1.78 0.04 -3.88
N PHE A 11 3.03 0.44 -4.12
CA PHE A 11 4.19 -0.36 -3.76
C PHE A 11 4.84 0.20 -2.49
N VAL A 12 5.04 -0.66 -1.50
CA VAL A 12 5.65 -0.29 -0.21
C VAL A 12 6.82 -1.18 0.14
N LYS A 13 7.85 -0.60 0.72
CA LYS A 13 9.02 -1.31 1.22
C LYS A 13 8.72 -1.91 2.60
N ARG A 14 8.69 -3.24 2.68
CA ARG A 14 8.56 -4.00 3.95
C ARG A 14 9.91 -4.31 4.59
N ALA A 15 10.94 -4.51 3.77
CA ALA A 15 12.30 -4.75 4.23
C ALA A 15 13.31 -4.29 3.15
N THR A 16 14.61 -4.35 3.45
CA THR A 16 15.69 -3.89 2.56
C THR A 16 15.55 -4.38 1.11
N TYR A 17 15.04 -5.59 0.90
CA TYR A 17 14.87 -6.20 -0.42
C TYR A 17 13.45 -6.75 -0.66
N ILE A 18 12.48 -6.32 0.15
CA ILE A 18 11.08 -6.78 0.05
C ILE A 18 10.20 -5.58 -0.22
N VAL A 19 9.60 -5.58 -1.41
CA VAL A 19 8.53 -4.67 -1.82
C VAL A 19 7.24 -5.45 -1.83
N GLN A 20 6.20 -4.91 -1.20
CA GLN A 20 4.85 -5.44 -1.23
C GLN A 20 3.99 -4.58 -2.14
N GLU A 21 3.17 -5.24 -2.94
CA GLU A 21 2.10 -4.63 -3.70
C GLU A 21 0.84 -4.58 -2.84
N ILE A 22 0.19 -3.42 -2.79
CA ILE A 22 -1.09 -3.18 -2.13
C ILE A 22 -2.09 -2.85 -3.23
N ALA A 23 -2.92 -3.82 -3.59
CA ALA A 23 -3.83 -3.72 -4.73
C ALA A 23 -5.29 -3.49 -4.31
N SER A 24 -5.63 -3.68 -3.03
CA SER A 24 -7.00 -3.63 -2.54
C SER A 24 -7.12 -3.03 -1.13
N LEU A 25 -8.36 -2.75 -0.72
CA LEU A 25 -8.66 -2.38 0.68
C LEU A 25 -8.19 -3.45 1.68
N GLU A 26 -8.41 -4.73 1.37
CA GLU A 26 -8.04 -5.84 2.24
C GLU A 26 -6.51 -5.88 2.45
N ASP A 27 -5.72 -5.75 1.37
CA ASP A 27 -4.26 -5.66 1.46
C ASP A 27 -3.81 -4.48 2.34
N ALA A 28 -4.45 -3.32 2.19
CA ALA A 28 -4.12 -2.12 2.94
C ALA A 28 -4.45 -2.28 4.44
N ILE A 29 -5.60 -2.88 4.76
CA ILE A 29 -6.03 -3.14 6.13
C ILE A 29 -5.13 -4.15 6.82
N ASP A 30 -4.81 -5.28 6.15
CA ASP A 30 -3.85 -6.27 6.66
C ASP A 30 -2.50 -5.63 6.95
N PHE A 31 -1.97 -4.87 5.97
CA PHE A 31 -0.70 -4.17 6.10
C PHE A 31 -0.68 -3.23 7.32
N LEU A 32 -1.73 -2.43 7.49
CA LEU A 32 -1.83 -1.49 8.60
C LEU A 32 -2.04 -2.20 9.94
N ASN A 33 -2.77 -3.31 9.99
CA ASN A 33 -2.95 -4.08 11.23
C ASN A 33 -1.63 -4.70 11.72
N ASP A 34 -0.80 -5.22 10.81
CA ASP A 34 0.53 -5.77 11.09
C ASP A 34 1.59 -4.69 11.38
N TRP A 35 1.27 -3.41 11.19
CA TRP A 35 2.21 -2.32 11.41
C TRP A 35 2.75 -2.32 12.86
N PRO A 36 4.07 -2.18 13.08
CA PRO A 36 4.67 -2.25 14.40
C PRO A 36 4.09 -1.23 15.38
N GLU A 37 3.73 -1.69 16.58
CA GLU A 37 3.00 -0.92 17.60
C GLU A 37 3.69 0.39 18.00
N ASP A 38 5.03 0.37 18.11
CA ASP A 38 5.84 1.56 18.43
C ASP A 38 5.80 2.64 17.34
N GLN A 39 5.43 2.26 16.12
CA GLN A 39 5.37 3.16 14.95
C GLN A 39 3.92 3.50 14.56
N LYS A 40 2.92 3.15 15.39
CA LYS A 40 1.50 3.52 15.16
C LYS A 40 1.27 4.97 15.58
N ASP A 41 1.51 5.89 14.67
CA ASP A 41 1.24 7.31 14.86
C ASP A 41 -0.20 7.70 14.41
N LEU A 42 -0.52 9.00 14.47
CA LEU A 42 -1.83 9.50 14.04
C LEU A 42 -2.09 9.25 12.55
N THR A 43 -1.04 9.23 11.72
CA THR A 43 -1.16 8.97 10.28
C THR A 43 -1.58 7.53 10.01
N HIS A 44 -0.99 6.57 10.74
CA HIS A 44 -1.41 5.16 10.72
C HIS A 44 -2.90 5.00 11.06
N GLN A 45 -3.34 5.59 12.18
CA GLN A 45 -4.74 5.47 12.62
C GLN A 45 -5.71 6.10 11.61
N THR A 46 -5.31 7.23 11.01
CA THR A 46 -6.11 7.91 9.98
C THR A 46 -6.24 7.05 8.72
N ALA A 47 -5.15 6.45 8.26
CA ALA A 47 -5.17 5.56 7.10
C ALA A 47 -6.02 4.32 7.36
N LEU A 48 -5.88 3.69 8.53
CA LEU A 48 -6.66 2.51 8.90
C LEU A 48 -8.15 2.82 8.99
N ARG A 49 -8.51 3.97 9.59
CA ARG A 49 -9.89 4.43 9.66
C ARG A 49 -10.48 4.66 8.27
N ALA A 50 -9.73 5.29 7.38
CA ALA A 50 -10.18 5.54 6.01
C ALA A 50 -10.42 4.23 5.23
N CYS A 51 -9.59 3.20 5.46
CA CYS A 51 -9.78 1.89 4.84
C CYS A 51 -11.06 1.21 5.33
N TYR A 52 -11.32 1.18 6.66
CA TYR A 52 -12.57 0.63 7.19
C TYR A 52 -13.81 1.42 6.77
N ASP A 53 -13.74 2.76 6.74
CA ASP A 53 -14.85 3.58 6.24
C ASP A 53 -15.12 3.29 4.75
N ALA A 54 -14.12 2.93 3.95
CA ALA A 54 -14.31 2.52 2.57
C ALA A 54 -14.90 1.10 2.46
N GLU A 55 -14.41 0.16 3.26
CA GLU A 55 -14.92 -1.23 3.31
C GLU A 55 -16.41 -1.30 3.71
N ASP A 56 -16.86 -0.43 4.62
CA ASP A 56 -18.28 -0.30 4.99
C ASP A 56 -19.11 0.48 3.94
N GLY A 57 -18.46 1.02 2.91
CA GLY A 57 -19.10 1.83 1.87
C GLY A 57 -19.47 3.25 2.30
N HIS A 58 -18.96 3.73 3.44
CA HIS A 58 -19.14 5.12 3.90
C HIS A 58 -18.30 6.12 3.11
N LYS A 59 -17.16 5.70 2.55
CA LYS A 59 -16.25 6.51 1.74
C LYS A 59 -15.90 5.78 0.45
N PRO A 60 -15.53 6.50 -0.62
CA PRO A 60 -15.04 5.84 -1.82
C PRO A 60 -13.66 5.22 -1.58
N VAL A 61 -13.37 4.11 -2.27
CA VAL A 61 -12.08 3.41 -2.28
C VAL A 61 -10.90 4.33 -2.54
N THR A 62 -11.08 5.35 -3.40
CA THR A 62 -10.05 6.35 -3.71
C THR A 62 -9.63 7.18 -2.49
N ALA A 63 -10.52 7.40 -1.53
CA ALA A 63 -10.19 8.08 -0.28
C ALA A 63 -9.27 7.24 0.60
N ALA A 64 -9.52 5.93 0.69
CA ALA A 64 -8.65 4.99 1.40
C ALA A 64 -7.28 4.87 0.70
N GLN A 65 -7.28 4.76 -0.64
CA GLN A 65 -6.06 4.72 -1.44
C GLN A 65 -5.17 5.95 -1.19
N HIS A 66 -5.73 7.16 -1.22
CA HIS A 66 -4.99 8.39 -0.94
C HIS A 66 -4.45 8.41 0.50
N ALA A 67 -5.28 8.06 1.49
CA ALA A 67 -4.85 8.03 2.89
C ALA A 67 -3.69 7.04 3.11
N PHE A 68 -3.72 5.89 2.44
CA PHE A 68 -2.62 4.92 2.50
C PHE A 68 -1.34 5.46 1.84
N ILE A 69 -1.45 6.14 0.69
CA ILE A 69 -0.31 6.79 0.03
C ILE A 69 0.33 7.84 0.94
N ASP A 70 -0.47 8.69 1.58
CA ASP A 70 0.02 9.72 2.50
C ASP A 70 0.73 9.10 3.70
N PHE A 71 0.16 8.04 4.29
CA PHE A 71 0.83 7.26 5.32
C PHE A 71 2.16 6.66 4.85
N ALA A 72 2.18 5.98 3.69
CA ALA A 72 3.39 5.34 3.16
C ALA A 72 4.50 6.37 2.85
N ARG A 73 4.13 7.59 2.43
CA ARG A 73 5.07 8.70 2.26
C ARG A 73 5.60 9.20 3.59
N GLN A 74 4.73 9.38 4.58
CA GLN A 74 5.09 9.91 5.89
C GLN A 74 6.11 9.01 6.62
N VAL A 75 5.94 7.69 6.51
CA VAL A 75 6.87 6.71 7.10
C VAL A 75 8.01 6.31 6.15
N ALA A 76 8.14 7.00 5.01
CA ALA A 76 9.21 6.82 4.02
C ALA A 76 9.36 5.38 3.49
N ILE A 77 8.24 4.69 3.28
CA ILE A 77 8.21 3.33 2.71
C ILE A 77 7.58 3.28 1.31
N LEU A 78 7.02 4.38 0.80
CA LEU A 78 6.44 4.41 -0.54
C LEU A 78 7.53 4.21 -1.59
N GLU A 79 7.41 3.14 -2.38
CA GLU A 79 8.30 2.85 -3.49
C GLU A 79 7.71 3.35 -4.80
N ASP A 80 8.58 3.85 -5.67
CA ASP A 80 8.19 4.24 -7.02
C ASP A 80 7.92 2.98 -7.86
N PRO A 81 6.78 2.90 -8.58
CA PRO A 81 6.42 1.72 -9.36
C PRO A 81 7.44 1.40 -10.47
N ILE A 82 8.15 2.39 -11.01
CA ILE A 82 9.21 2.15 -12.01
C ILE A 82 10.40 1.49 -11.32
N SER A 83 10.77 1.95 -10.12
CA SER A 83 11.84 1.36 -9.29
C SER A 83 11.50 -0.07 -8.84
N ALA A 84 10.25 -0.33 -8.45
CA ALA A 84 9.76 -1.67 -8.16
C ALA A 84 9.84 -2.59 -9.40
N MET A 85 9.52 -2.07 -10.59
CA MET A 85 9.59 -2.80 -11.86
C MET A 85 11.01 -2.97 -12.43
N GLN A 86 12.03 -2.23 -11.97
CA GLN A 86 13.42 -2.37 -12.48
C GLN A 86 13.93 -3.82 -12.36
N TRP A 87 13.52 -4.57 -11.33
CA TRP A 87 13.87 -5.98 -11.16
C TRP A 87 13.19 -6.90 -12.19
N ILE A 88 11.94 -6.60 -12.55
CA ILE A 88 11.17 -7.33 -13.57
C ILE A 88 11.75 -7.06 -14.98
N ALA A 89 12.12 -5.81 -15.26
CA ALA A 89 12.74 -5.43 -16.53
C ALA A 89 14.16 -6.00 -16.69
N ALA A 90 14.96 -6.04 -15.62
CA ALA A 90 16.32 -6.60 -15.64
C ALA A 90 16.34 -8.11 -15.93
N CYS A 91 15.33 -8.87 -15.48
CA CYS A 91 15.17 -10.30 -15.83
C CYS A 91 14.83 -10.53 -17.31
N LYS A 92 14.30 -9.52 -18.02
CA LYS A 92 13.94 -9.62 -19.45
C LYS A 92 15.12 -9.42 -20.40
N LYS A 93 16.28 -8.95 -19.90
CA LYS A 93 17.49 -8.69 -20.71
C LYS A 93 18.46 -9.86 -20.85
N ARG A 94 18.13 -11.05 -20.32
CA ARG A 94 18.90 -12.30 -20.49
C ARG A 94 18.20 -13.31 -21.41
N ARG A 95 17.63 -12.85 -22.52
CA ARG A 95 17.31 -13.68 -23.70
C ARG A 95 17.44 -12.83 -24.96
N ALA A 96 18.68 -12.54 -25.33
CA ALA A 96 19.08 -12.16 -26.69
C ALA A 96 20.49 -12.72 -26.91
#